data_AF-A0A1F9SR72-F1
#
_entry.id   AF-A0A1F9SR72-F1
#
_cell.length_a   1.000
_cell.length_b   1.000
_cell.length_c   1.000
_cell.angle_alpha   90.00
_cell.angle_beta   90.00
_cell.angle_gamma   90.00
#
_symmetry.space_group_name_H-M   'P 1'
#
loop_
_entity.id
_entity.type
_entity.pdbx_description
1 polymer ?
#
loop_
_entity_poly.entity_id
_entity_poly.type
_entity_poly.pdbx_seq_one_letter_code
_entity_poly.pdbx_strand_id
1 'polypeptide(L)'
;MKKAYFLALLALAGGYWLLLSKPALYYGNSLDYKCFTLRGRGEIPASHQLALDRALERISTSEFFSPETRFDVYIAGGQWELGFFAPFVSGYNARVSPINGGIFLAPADFEADQSLPSAKGAEPRALNKVIAAAAARKMVISKVKPLTYVFMSDWEVAGYGESISGGSGRFTPPDICESEAPEGSALRDYEYGLAVDLIMNVEKISFADLLNKNYSHEAIKRQLKQRYCGR
;
A
#
# COMPACT_ATOMS: atom_id res chain seq x y z
N MET A 1 17.80 -15.32 -37.95
CA MET A 1 16.45 -15.24 -37.37
C MET A 1 16.43 -15.39 -35.85
N LYS A 2 16.87 -16.50 -35.25
CA LYS A 2 16.87 -16.68 -33.77
C LYS A 2 17.59 -15.57 -32.98
N LYS A 3 18.73 -15.06 -33.47
CA LYS A 3 19.47 -13.94 -32.84
C LYS A 3 18.70 -12.62 -32.85
N ALA A 4 17.92 -12.34 -33.90
CA ALA A 4 17.14 -11.11 -34.00
C ALA A 4 15.94 -11.11 -33.04
N TYR A 5 15.25 -12.25 -32.93
CA TYR A 5 14.18 -12.42 -31.93
C TYR A 5 14.71 -12.30 -30.49
N PHE A 6 15.88 -12.86 -30.21
CA PHE A 6 16.52 -12.74 -28.90
C PHE A 6 16.88 -11.29 -28.56
N LEU A 7 17.47 -10.54 -29.50
CA LEU A 7 17.78 -9.12 -29.31
C LEU A 7 16.52 -8.28 -29.11
N ALA A 8 15.45 -8.55 -29.87
CA ALA A 8 14.16 -7.87 -29.69
C ALA A 8 13.56 -8.14 -28.30
N LEU A 9 13.61 -9.39 -27.83
CA LEU A 9 13.11 -9.76 -26.50
C LEU A 9 13.91 -9.09 -25.38
N LEU A 10 15.24 -9.02 -25.51
CA LEU A 10 16.09 -8.28 -24.56
C LEU A 10 15.78 -6.79 -24.55
N ALA A 11 15.56 -6.18 -25.72
CA ALA A 11 15.20 -4.77 -25.82
C ALA A 11 13.85 -4.49 -25.14
N LEU A 12 12.85 -5.36 -25.34
CA LEU A 12 11.55 -5.26 -24.66
C LEU A 12 11.68 -5.42 -23.14
N ALA A 13 12.43 -6.42 -22.68
CA ALA A 13 12.68 -6.63 -21.26
C ALA A 13 13.42 -5.45 -20.61
N GLY A 14 14.43 -4.90 -21.29
CA GLY A 14 15.16 -3.72 -20.84
C GLY A 14 14.30 -2.47 -20.81
N GLY A 15 13.47 -2.27 -21.83
CA GLY A 15 12.50 -1.16 -21.88
C GLY A 15 11.46 -1.26 -20.76
N TYR A 16 10.93 -2.46 -20.51
CA TYR A 16 10.02 -2.70 -19.40
C TYR A 16 10.69 -2.46 -18.04
N TRP A 17 11.91 -2.96 -17.84
CA TRP A 17 12.67 -2.73 -16.62
C TRP A 17 12.96 -1.24 -16.37
N LEU A 18 13.24 -0.47 -17.42
CA LEU A 18 13.40 0.97 -17.34
C LEU A 18 12.12 1.65 -16.88
N LEU A 19 10.96 1.25 -17.41
CA LEU A 19 9.65 1.78 -17.00
C LEU A 19 9.32 1.42 -15.55
N LEU A 20 9.61 0.18 -15.13
CA LEU A 20 9.46 -0.24 -13.74
C LEU A 20 10.36 0.55 -12.79
N SER A 21 11.58 0.88 -13.20
CA SER A 21 12.54 1.63 -12.37
C SER A 21 12.23 3.13 -12.35
N LYS A 22 11.70 3.68 -13.44
CA LYS A 22 11.40 5.11 -13.64
C LYS A 22 9.99 5.32 -14.22
N PRO A 23 8.94 5.03 -13.43
CA PRO A 23 7.54 5.19 -13.87
C PRO A 23 7.21 6.64 -14.25
N ALA A 24 7.93 7.65 -13.73
CA ALA A 24 7.78 9.05 -14.12
C ALA A 24 7.94 9.30 -15.64
N LEU A 25 8.59 8.40 -16.39
CA LEU A 25 8.64 8.47 -17.86
C LEU A 25 7.27 8.24 -18.52
N TYR A 26 6.39 7.49 -17.84
CA TYR A 26 5.03 7.22 -18.29
C TYR A 26 4.01 8.23 -17.74
N TYR A 27 4.23 8.71 -16.52
CA TYR A 27 3.39 9.72 -15.87
C TYR A 27 3.98 11.12 -16.05
N GLY A 28 3.67 11.74 -17.20
CA GLY A 28 4.29 12.99 -17.65
C GLY A 28 3.94 14.24 -16.84
N ASN A 29 2.82 14.26 -16.13
CA ASN A 29 2.43 15.39 -15.29
C ASN A 29 2.82 15.12 -13.83
N SER A 30 3.33 16.13 -13.14
CA SER A 30 3.66 16.06 -11.72
C SER A 30 3.26 17.31 -10.97
N LEU A 31 2.85 17.14 -9.72
CA LEU A 31 2.54 18.20 -8.78
C LEU A 31 3.14 17.88 -7.42
N ASP A 32 4.00 18.76 -6.93
CA ASP A 32 4.58 18.64 -5.60
C ASP A 32 3.69 19.30 -4.55
N TYR A 33 3.43 18.59 -3.47
CA TYR A 33 2.65 19.07 -2.33
C TYR A 33 3.18 18.48 -1.02
N LYS A 34 3.80 19.33 -0.18
CA LYS A 34 4.46 18.93 1.07
C LYS A 34 5.42 17.76 0.83
N CYS A 35 5.22 16.61 1.46
CA CYS A 35 6.04 15.41 1.28
C CYS A 35 5.61 14.52 0.12
N PHE A 36 4.57 14.87 -0.63
CA PHE A 36 4.03 14.07 -1.73
C PHE A 36 4.37 14.71 -3.08
N THR A 37 4.71 13.86 -4.06
CA THR A 37 4.77 14.23 -5.47
C THR A 37 3.69 13.42 -6.17
N LEU A 38 2.58 14.06 -6.51
CA LEU A 38 1.51 13.45 -7.30
C LEU A 38 1.95 13.38 -8.75
N ARG A 39 1.73 12.24 -9.41
CA ARG A 39 2.07 12.02 -10.80
C ARG A 39 0.90 11.40 -11.53
N GLY A 40 0.56 11.94 -12.69
CA GLY A 40 -0.59 11.53 -13.48
C GLY A 40 -0.30 11.58 -14.97
N ARG A 41 -1.13 10.89 -15.76
CA ARG A 41 -1.15 11.05 -17.22
C ARG A 41 -2.02 12.24 -17.66
N GLY A 42 -3.06 12.52 -16.89
CA GLY A 42 -3.98 13.64 -17.11
C GLY A 42 -3.73 14.79 -16.14
N GLU A 43 -4.67 15.72 -16.11
CA GLU A 43 -4.67 16.81 -15.14
C GLU A 43 -4.78 16.26 -13.71
N ILE A 44 -3.95 16.78 -12.80
CA ILE A 44 -3.98 16.40 -11.39
C ILE A 44 -5.04 17.27 -10.71
N PRO A 45 -6.05 16.69 -10.02
CA PRO A 45 -7.13 17.47 -9.43
C PRO A 45 -6.63 18.54 -8.46
N ALA A 46 -7.14 19.77 -8.57
CA ALA A 46 -6.77 20.88 -7.69
C ALA A 46 -7.16 20.63 -6.22
N SER A 47 -8.16 19.79 -5.98
CA SER A 47 -8.71 19.43 -4.66
C SER A 47 -7.87 18.42 -3.85
N HIS A 48 -6.65 18.09 -4.28
CA HIS A 48 -5.79 17.09 -3.64
C HIS A 48 -5.37 17.42 -2.20
N GLN A 49 -5.33 18.70 -1.83
CA GLN A 49 -4.72 19.18 -0.59
C GLN A 49 -5.33 18.55 0.67
N LEU A 50 -6.67 18.45 0.73
CA LEU A 50 -7.36 17.93 1.91
C LEU A 50 -7.04 16.45 2.18
N ALA A 51 -7.07 15.62 1.15
CA ALA A 51 -6.77 14.20 1.26
C ALA A 51 -5.30 13.98 1.66
N LEU A 52 -4.37 14.75 1.08
CA LEU A 52 -2.94 14.68 1.39
C LEU A 52 -2.60 15.20 2.78
N ASP A 53 -3.27 16.25 3.26
CA ASP A 53 -3.07 16.78 4.60
C ASP A 53 -3.49 15.78 5.67
N ARG A 54 -4.67 15.17 5.49
CA ARG A 54 -5.14 14.10 6.38
C ARG A 54 -4.26 12.86 6.30
N ALA A 55 -3.73 12.53 5.13
CA ALA A 55 -2.78 11.44 4.98
C ALA A 55 -1.47 11.75 5.73
N LEU A 56 -0.95 12.99 5.62
CA LEU A 56 0.23 13.47 6.32
C LEU A 56 0.06 13.39 7.84
N GLU A 57 -1.07 13.87 8.36
CA GLU A 57 -1.39 13.80 9.79
C GLU A 57 -1.28 12.37 10.31
N ARG A 58 -1.80 11.39 9.56
CA ARG A 58 -1.74 9.98 9.93
C ARG A 58 -0.33 9.42 9.88
N ILE A 59 0.39 9.61 8.77
CA ILE A 59 1.74 9.05 8.65
C ILE A 59 2.73 9.71 9.61
N SER A 60 2.45 10.92 10.10
CA SER A 60 3.30 11.60 11.07
C SER A 60 3.37 10.89 12.43
N THR A 61 2.44 9.97 12.72
CA THR A 61 2.46 9.13 13.93
C THR A 61 3.36 7.90 13.80
N SER A 62 3.77 7.57 12.57
CA SER A 62 4.66 6.43 12.30
C SER A 62 6.06 6.69 12.85
N GLU A 63 6.62 5.71 13.55
CA GLU A 63 8.01 5.76 14.02
C GLU A 63 9.06 5.82 12.89
N PHE A 64 8.68 5.48 11.65
CA PHE A 64 9.56 5.57 10.49
C PHE A 64 9.46 6.90 9.73
N PHE A 65 8.51 7.75 10.12
CA PHE A 65 8.32 9.03 9.47
C PHE A 65 9.43 10.02 9.84
N SER A 66 9.85 10.80 8.86
CA SER A 66 10.78 11.92 9.01
C SER A 66 10.28 13.06 8.12
N PRO A 67 10.47 14.34 8.52
CA PRO A 67 10.14 15.48 7.68
C PRO A 67 10.82 15.49 6.30
N GLU A 68 11.93 14.76 6.15
CA GLU A 68 12.65 14.62 4.87
C GLU A 68 12.07 13.53 3.96
N THR A 69 11.20 12.65 4.49
CA THR A 69 10.62 11.56 3.72
C THR A 69 9.74 12.10 2.60
N ARG A 70 10.00 11.65 1.36
CA ARG A 70 9.19 12.00 0.17
C ARG A 70 8.44 10.80 -0.37
N PHE A 71 7.27 11.01 -0.94
CA PHE A 71 6.40 9.97 -1.49
C PHE A 71 6.00 10.30 -2.93
N ASP A 72 6.43 9.50 -3.89
CA ASP A 72 5.90 9.57 -5.26
C ASP A 72 4.59 8.78 -5.32
N VAL A 73 3.50 9.47 -5.64
CA VAL A 73 2.15 8.90 -5.76
C VAL A 73 1.70 8.98 -7.21
N TYR A 74 1.61 7.84 -7.87
CA TYR A 74 1.18 7.68 -9.25
C TYR A 74 -0.31 7.37 -9.30
N ILE A 75 -1.10 8.25 -9.92
CA ILE A 75 -2.54 8.08 -10.12
C ILE A 75 -2.72 7.19 -11.35
N ALA A 76 -3.01 5.91 -11.11
CA ALA A 76 -3.16 4.91 -12.15
C ALA A 76 -4.54 5.02 -12.83
N GLY A 77 -4.57 4.81 -14.15
CA GLY A 77 -5.80 4.80 -14.95
C GLY A 77 -6.70 3.57 -14.73
N GLY A 78 -6.27 2.59 -13.94
CA GLY A 78 -7.07 1.39 -13.60
C GLY A 78 -6.22 0.18 -13.17
N GLN A 79 -6.88 -0.97 -12.99
CA GLN A 79 -6.27 -2.21 -12.49
C GLN A 79 -5.02 -2.64 -13.26
N TRP A 80 -5.03 -2.49 -14.58
CA TRP A 80 -3.94 -2.95 -15.43
C TRP A 80 -2.65 -2.15 -15.19
N GLU A 81 -2.76 -0.83 -14.95
CA GLU A 81 -1.61 0.03 -14.65
C GLU A 81 -1.02 -0.32 -13.28
N LEU A 82 -1.88 -0.61 -12.28
CA LEU A 82 -1.46 -1.10 -10.97
C LEU A 82 -0.63 -2.39 -11.10
N GLY A 83 -1.12 -3.35 -11.87
CA GLY A 83 -0.42 -4.61 -12.12
C GLY A 83 0.86 -4.45 -12.94
N PHE A 84 0.86 -3.54 -13.92
CA PHE A 84 2.01 -3.29 -14.77
C PHE A 84 3.18 -2.65 -14.02
N PHE A 85 2.93 -1.65 -13.16
CA PHE A 85 3.99 -0.93 -12.47
C PHE A 85 4.35 -1.49 -11.08
N ALA A 86 3.47 -2.29 -10.49
CA ALA A 86 3.71 -2.97 -9.22
C ALA A 86 3.29 -4.46 -9.30
N PRO A 87 4.00 -5.28 -10.12
CA PRO A 87 3.59 -6.65 -10.43
C PRO A 87 3.77 -7.64 -9.26
N PHE A 88 4.63 -7.33 -8.30
CA PHE A 88 5.00 -8.23 -7.20
C PHE A 88 4.17 -8.03 -5.93
N VAL A 89 3.20 -7.14 -5.96
CA VAL A 89 2.37 -6.80 -4.80
C VAL A 89 0.90 -6.83 -5.19
N SER A 90 0.05 -7.31 -4.28
CA SER A 90 -1.39 -7.29 -4.44
C SER A 90 -1.98 -5.96 -3.92
N GLY A 91 -3.26 -5.72 -4.20
CA GLY A 91 -3.97 -4.52 -3.74
C GLY A 91 -4.91 -3.94 -4.81
N TYR A 92 -6.11 -3.56 -4.38
CA TYR A 92 -7.17 -3.00 -5.24
C TYR A 92 -7.26 -1.47 -5.23
N ASN A 93 -6.74 -0.82 -4.19
CA ASN A 93 -6.82 0.63 -4.01
C ASN A 93 -5.46 1.30 -4.13
N ALA A 94 -4.40 0.67 -3.62
CA ALA A 94 -3.03 1.13 -3.82
C ALA A 94 -2.06 -0.05 -3.81
N ARG A 95 -0.94 0.11 -4.50
CA ARG A 95 0.19 -0.82 -4.50
C ARG A 95 1.48 -0.04 -4.32
N VAL A 96 2.40 -0.56 -3.52
CA VAL A 96 3.72 0.05 -3.35
C VAL A 96 4.74 -0.80 -4.06
N SER A 97 5.39 -0.25 -5.08
CA SER A 97 6.38 -1.02 -5.84
C SER A 97 7.66 -1.18 -5.02
N PRO A 98 8.13 -2.42 -4.78
CA PRO A 98 9.40 -2.65 -4.08
C PRO A 98 10.63 -2.29 -4.93
N ILE A 99 10.45 -2.05 -6.24
CA ILE A 99 11.53 -1.73 -7.17
C ILE A 99 11.94 -0.26 -7.05
N ASN A 100 10.97 0.64 -7.01
CA ASN A 100 11.20 2.09 -7.07
C ASN A 100 10.63 2.85 -5.85
N GLY A 101 9.89 2.17 -4.96
CA GLY A 101 9.26 2.79 -3.78
C GLY A 101 8.07 3.70 -4.11
N GLY A 102 7.58 3.68 -5.34
CA GLY A 102 6.43 4.45 -5.82
C GLY A 102 5.11 3.85 -5.34
N ILE A 103 4.18 4.73 -4.98
CA ILE A 103 2.82 4.40 -4.57
C ILE A 103 1.92 4.52 -5.80
N PHE A 104 1.39 3.41 -6.29
CA PHE A 104 0.45 3.37 -7.41
C PHE A 104 -0.96 3.31 -6.84
N LEU A 105 -1.70 4.40 -6.99
CA LEU A 105 -3.05 4.57 -6.49
C LEU A 105 -4.06 4.22 -7.60
N ALA A 106 -5.11 3.49 -7.26
CA ALA A 106 -6.26 3.28 -8.14
C ALA A 106 -6.91 4.64 -8.53
N PRO A 107 -7.80 4.67 -9.54
CA PRO A 107 -8.59 5.86 -9.81
C PRO A 107 -9.25 6.38 -8.52
N ALA A 108 -9.22 7.70 -8.31
CA ALA A 108 -9.67 8.30 -7.07
C ALA A 108 -10.39 9.62 -7.32
N ASP A 109 -11.34 9.93 -6.46
CA ASP A 109 -12.01 11.20 -6.34
C ASP A 109 -11.42 11.96 -5.14
N PHE A 110 -10.61 12.98 -5.44
CA PHE A 110 -9.97 13.81 -4.41
C PHE A 110 -10.94 14.78 -3.75
N GLU A 111 -12.03 15.18 -4.42
CA GLU A 111 -13.05 16.05 -3.83
C GLU A 111 -13.87 15.29 -2.78
N ALA A 112 -14.27 14.06 -3.11
CA ALA A 112 -15.01 13.20 -2.20
C ALA A 112 -14.15 12.50 -1.15
N ASP A 113 -12.81 12.62 -1.21
CA ASP A 113 -11.85 11.86 -0.39
C ASP A 113 -12.08 10.34 -0.53
N GLN A 114 -12.25 9.86 -1.77
CA GLN A 114 -12.59 8.46 -2.07
C GLN A 114 -11.64 7.82 -3.09
N SER A 115 -11.08 6.67 -2.73
CA SER A 115 -10.42 5.75 -3.67
C SER A 115 -11.48 4.84 -4.28
N LEU A 116 -11.50 4.78 -5.62
CA LEU A 116 -12.40 3.92 -6.38
C LEU A 116 -11.63 2.61 -6.68
N PRO A 117 -12.00 1.51 -6.01
CA PRO A 117 -11.24 0.28 -6.15
C PRO A 117 -11.33 -0.23 -7.58
N SER A 118 -10.23 -0.78 -8.05
CA SER A 118 -10.12 -1.26 -9.43
C SER A 118 -10.80 -2.63 -9.65
N ALA A 119 -11.27 -3.29 -8.58
CA ALA A 119 -12.02 -4.55 -8.64
C ALA A 119 -13.54 -4.31 -8.64
N LYS A 120 -14.26 -5.02 -9.52
CA LYS A 120 -15.73 -4.91 -9.64
C LYS A 120 -16.42 -5.34 -8.34
N GLY A 121 -17.22 -4.45 -7.76
CA GLY A 121 -17.98 -4.71 -6.54
C GLY A 121 -17.20 -4.49 -5.23
N ALA A 122 -15.95 -4.04 -5.30
CA ALA A 122 -15.23 -3.60 -4.11
C ALA A 122 -15.73 -2.24 -3.63
N GLU A 123 -15.70 -2.03 -2.31
CA GLU A 123 -16.19 -0.79 -1.70
C GLU A 123 -15.18 0.37 -1.83
N PRO A 124 -15.65 1.60 -2.09
CA PRO A 124 -14.84 2.79 -2.00
C PRO A 124 -14.21 2.95 -0.61
N ARG A 125 -12.95 3.38 -0.57
CA ARG A 125 -12.20 3.63 0.68
C ARG A 125 -11.88 5.12 0.82
N ALA A 126 -11.71 5.58 2.05
CA ALA A 126 -11.29 6.96 2.27
C ALA A 126 -9.88 7.17 1.70
N LEU A 127 -9.73 8.11 0.77
CA LEU A 127 -8.51 8.27 -0.03
C LEU A 127 -7.31 8.62 0.85
N ASN A 128 -7.49 9.55 1.78
CA ASN A 128 -6.49 9.89 2.79
C ASN A 128 -5.93 8.65 3.55
N LYS A 129 -6.79 7.70 3.90
CA LYS A 129 -6.39 6.48 4.62
C LYS A 129 -5.67 5.51 3.70
N VAL A 130 -6.11 5.37 2.45
CA VAL A 130 -5.41 4.56 1.44
C VAL A 130 -3.99 5.09 1.20
N ILE A 131 -3.85 6.41 1.04
CA ILE A 131 -2.54 7.06 0.87
C ILE A 131 -1.68 6.86 2.12
N ALA A 132 -2.25 7.06 3.32
CA ALA A 132 -1.52 6.85 4.57
C ALA A 132 -1.03 5.40 4.73
N ALA A 133 -1.88 4.41 4.44
CA ALA A 133 -1.52 3.00 4.51
C ALA A 133 -0.40 2.65 3.51
N ALA A 134 -0.51 3.13 2.27
CA ALA A 134 0.52 2.92 1.26
C ALA A 134 1.85 3.62 1.60
N ALA A 135 1.79 4.84 2.13
CA ALA A 135 2.97 5.57 2.59
C ALA A 135 3.66 4.87 3.77
N ALA A 136 2.90 4.34 4.73
CA ALA A 136 3.44 3.53 5.81
C ALA A 136 4.14 2.26 5.29
N ARG A 137 3.51 1.51 4.36
CA ARG A 137 4.14 0.36 3.69
C ARG A 137 5.45 0.75 2.99
N LYS A 138 5.46 1.90 2.30
CA LYS A 138 6.65 2.45 1.64
C LYS A 138 7.78 2.77 2.62
N MET A 139 7.45 3.31 3.80
CA MET A 139 8.44 3.57 4.85
C MET A 139 9.01 2.27 5.42
N VAL A 140 8.20 1.22 5.59
CA VAL A 140 8.71 -0.10 6.01
C VAL A 140 9.66 -0.67 4.95
N ILE A 141 9.26 -0.62 3.67
CA ILE A 141 10.07 -1.11 2.54
C ILE A 141 11.44 -0.41 2.48
N SER A 142 11.52 0.88 2.83
CA SER A 142 12.80 1.61 2.82
C SER A 142 13.72 1.29 4.01
N LYS A 143 13.21 0.62 5.05
CA LYS A 143 14.00 0.19 6.22
C LYS A 143 14.54 -1.24 6.11
N VAL A 144 13.97 -2.04 5.22
CA VAL A 144 14.39 -3.43 5.01
C VAL A 144 15.41 -3.52 3.89
N LYS A 145 16.27 -4.55 3.91
CA LYS A 145 17.26 -4.73 2.86
C LYS A 145 16.57 -4.96 1.50
N PRO A 146 17.17 -4.50 0.38
CA PRO A 146 16.65 -4.79 -0.95
C PRO A 146 16.38 -6.29 -1.13
N LEU A 147 15.26 -6.64 -1.75
CA LEU A 147 14.75 -8.00 -1.96
C LEU A 147 14.25 -8.75 -0.71
N THR A 148 14.58 -8.32 0.51
CA THR A 148 14.03 -8.96 1.74
C THR A 148 12.51 -8.82 1.78
N TYR A 149 11.96 -7.72 1.30
CA TYR A 149 10.51 -7.50 1.21
C TYR A 149 9.76 -8.62 0.44
N VAL A 150 10.38 -9.24 -0.57
CA VAL A 150 9.76 -10.36 -1.31
C VAL A 150 9.54 -11.58 -0.41
N PHE A 151 10.33 -11.71 0.65
CA PHE A 151 10.26 -12.80 1.63
C PHE A 151 9.58 -12.39 2.94
N MET A 152 9.18 -11.12 3.09
CA MET A 152 8.48 -10.66 4.28
C MET A 152 7.04 -11.13 4.27
N SER A 153 6.49 -11.29 5.46
CA SER A 153 5.07 -11.61 5.60
C SER A 153 4.23 -10.42 5.18
N ASP A 154 3.39 -10.59 4.15
CA ASP A 154 2.55 -9.52 3.62
C ASP A 154 1.66 -8.91 4.73
N TRP A 155 1.20 -9.72 5.68
CA TRP A 155 0.34 -9.27 6.77
C TRP A 155 1.01 -8.26 7.72
N GLU A 156 2.31 -8.35 7.97
CA GLU A 156 2.99 -7.41 8.87
C GLU A 156 3.06 -6.03 8.22
N VAL A 157 3.48 -5.99 6.95
CA VAL A 157 3.64 -4.73 6.21
C VAL A 157 2.29 -4.12 5.87
N ALA A 158 1.35 -4.94 5.37
CA ALA A 158 -0.01 -4.50 5.08
C ALA A 158 -0.74 -4.04 6.34
N GLY A 159 -0.60 -4.81 7.43
CA GLY A 159 -1.19 -4.52 8.74
C GLY A 159 -0.63 -3.25 9.38
N TYR A 160 0.67 -3.00 9.28
CA TYR A 160 1.24 -1.72 9.74
C TYR A 160 0.64 -0.53 8.99
N GLY A 161 0.46 -0.66 7.67
CA GLY A 161 -0.22 0.36 6.89
C GLY A 161 -1.64 0.64 7.39
N GLU A 162 -2.38 -0.41 7.71
CA GLU A 162 -3.76 -0.30 8.20
C GLU A 162 -3.82 0.29 9.61
N SER A 163 -2.92 -0.13 10.51
CA SER A 163 -2.73 0.45 11.85
C SER A 163 -2.48 1.96 11.78
N ILE A 164 -1.48 2.41 11.01
CA ILE A 164 -1.15 3.83 10.85
C ILE A 164 -2.30 4.61 10.21
N SER A 165 -3.02 4.02 9.25
CA SER A 165 -4.16 4.67 8.61
C SER A 165 -5.40 4.78 9.51
N GLY A 166 -5.44 4.04 10.63
CA GLY A 166 -6.62 3.89 11.48
C GLY A 166 -7.75 3.11 10.78
N GLY A 167 -7.39 2.07 10.03
CA GLY A 167 -8.28 1.22 9.25
C GLY A 167 -8.87 1.93 8.03
N SER A 168 -8.47 1.56 6.82
CA SER A 168 -8.88 2.25 5.60
C SER A 168 -10.23 1.79 5.02
N GLY A 169 -10.87 0.78 5.63
CA GLY A 169 -12.24 0.33 5.30
C GLY A 169 -13.31 0.80 6.31
N ARG A 170 -14.58 0.46 6.06
CA ARG A 170 -15.71 0.69 6.98
C ARG A 170 -16.04 -0.57 7.77
N PHE A 171 -15.01 -1.14 8.39
CA PHE A 171 -15.14 -2.40 9.14
C PHE A 171 -15.12 -2.15 10.64
N THR A 172 -15.75 -3.06 11.36
CA THR A 172 -15.76 -3.20 12.80
C THR A 172 -15.08 -4.53 13.18
N PRO A 173 -14.56 -4.67 14.41
CA PRO A 173 -13.88 -5.90 14.79
C PRO A 173 -14.69 -7.19 14.59
N PRO A 174 -16.03 -7.22 14.77
CA PRO A 174 -16.85 -8.40 14.43
C PRO A 174 -16.83 -8.81 12.96
N ASP A 175 -16.51 -7.93 12.01
CA ASP A 175 -16.56 -8.25 10.57
C ASP A 175 -15.49 -9.30 10.18
N ILE A 176 -14.43 -9.48 10.99
CA ILE A 176 -13.40 -10.51 10.76
C ILE A 176 -13.89 -11.93 11.13
N CYS A 177 -15.08 -12.04 11.72
CA CYS A 177 -15.65 -13.31 12.18
C CYS A 177 -16.31 -14.11 11.05
N GLU A 178 -16.51 -13.49 9.89
CA GLU A 178 -17.06 -14.13 8.69
C GLU A 178 -16.04 -15.11 8.04
N SER A 179 -16.40 -15.68 6.89
CA SER A 179 -15.50 -16.54 6.10
C SER A 179 -14.23 -15.80 5.68
N GLU A 180 -13.18 -16.54 5.32
CA GLU A 180 -11.88 -15.93 5.00
C GLU A 180 -11.96 -14.86 3.92
N ALA A 181 -11.42 -13.68 4.24
CA ALA A 181 -11.38 -12.56 3.32
C ALA A 181 -10.46 -12.86 2.12
N PRO A 182 -10.85 -12.51 0.89
CA PRO A 182 -9.99 -12.68 -0.28
C PRO A 182 -8.66 -11.93 -0.12
N GLU A 183 -7.58 -12.44 -0.71
CA GLU A 183 -6.30 -11.74 -0.76
C GLU A 183 -6.45 -10.36 -1.43
N GLY A 184 -5.73 -9.37 -0.88
CA GLY A 184 -5.78 -7.97 -1.33
C GLY A 184 -7.11 -7.26 -1.08
N SER A 185 -8.10 -7.92 -0.45
CA SER A 185 -9.36 -7.30 -0.07
C SER A 185 -9.20 -6.35 1.11
N ALA A 186 -10.08 -5.35 1.19
CA ALA A 186 -10.08 -4.38 2.27
C ALA A 186 -10.31 -5.00 3.65
N LEU A 187 -11.11 -6.09 3.73
CA LEU A 187 -11.35 -6.82 4.97
C LEU A 187 -10.10 -7.59 5.43
N ARG A 188 -9.35 -8.18 4.48
CA ARG A 188 -8.09 -8.87 4.80
C ARG A 188 -7.05 -7.89 5.35
N ASP A 189 -6.89 -6.75 4.68
CA ASP A 189 -6.02 -5.68 5.14
C ASP A 189 -6.42 -5.20 6.55
N TYR A 190 -7.71 -5.03 6.81
CA TYR A 190 -8.23 -4.66 8.14
C TYR A 190 -7.91 -5.72 9.22
N GLU A 191 -8.08 -7.01 8.93
CA GLU A 191 -7.67 -8.12 9.81
C GLU A 191 -6.18 -8.01 10.19
N TYR A 192 -5.32 -7.73 9.21
CA TYR A 192 -3.89 -7.54 9.43
C TYR A 192 -3.59 -6.32 10.30
N GLY A 193 -4.33 -5.22 10.12
CA GLY A 193 -4.23 -4.03 10.98
C GLY A 193 -4.51 -4.36 12.44
N LEU A 194 -5.60 -5.08 12.70
CA LEU A 194 -5.94 -5.54 14.06
C LEU A 194 -4.88 -6.48 14.63
N ALA A 195 -4.28 -7.34 13.80
CA ALA A 195 -3.23 -8.27 14.23
C ALA A 195 -1.97 -7.52 14.69
N VAL A 196 -1.52 -6.55 13.89
CA VAL A 196 -0.36 -5.71 14.22
C VAL A 196 -0.65 -4.86 15.47
N ASP A 197 -1.81 -4.22 15.53
CA ASP A 197 -2.22 -3.43 16.70
C ASP A 197 -2.30 -4.27 17.97
N LEU A 198 -2.81 -5.51 17.89
CA LEU A 198 -2.87 -6.40 19.03
C LEU A 198 -1.46 -6.69 19.58
N ILE A 199 -0.52 -7.05 18.72
CA ILE A 199 0.86 -7.39 19.12
C ILE A 199 1.54 -6.17 19.73
N MET A 200 1.53 -5.04 19.01
CA MET A 200 2.19 -3.82 19.44
C MET A 200 1.64 -3.31 20.79
N ASN A 201 0.32 -3.38 21.00
CA ASN A 201 -0.29 -2.92 22.24
C ASN A 201 -0.14 -3.92 23.40
N VAL A 202 -0.21 -5.22 23.15
CA VAL A 202 -0.09 -6.25 24.21
C VAL A 202 1.36 -6.38 24.67
N GLU A 203 2.30 -6.44 23.73
CA GLU A 203 3.73 -6.61 24.06
C GLU A 203 4.45 -5.28 24.29
N LYS A 204 3.82 -4.15 23.98
CA LYS A 204 4.41 -2.80 24.09
C LYS A 204 5.73 -2.68 23.33
N ILE A 205 5.78 -3.27 22.13
CA ILE A 205 6.94 -3.26 21.24
C ILE A 205 6.75 -2.30 20.07
N SER A 206 7.86 -1.84 19.50
CA SER A 206 7.85 -1.11 18.22
C SER A 206 7.48 -2.02 17.05
N PHE A 207 7.11 -1.44 15.91
CA PHE A 207 6.95 -2.23 14.69
C PHE A 207 8.31 -2.73 14.20
N ALA A 208 9.37 -1.94 14.38
CA ALA A 208 10.74 -2.39 14.10
C ALA A 208 11.11 -3.67 14.86
N ASP A 209 10.71 -3.79 16.14
CA ASP A 209 10.92 -5.01 16.94
C ASP A 209 10.03 -6.17 16.47
N LEU A 210 8.78 -5.86 16.08
CA LEU A 210 7.86 -6.85 15.53
C LEU A 210 8.45 -7.53 14.29
N LEU A 211 9.03 -6.78 13.36
CA LEU A 211 9.67 -7.31 12.15
C LEU A 211 10.85 -8.26 12.41
N ASN A 212 11.49 -8.13 13.58
CA ASN A 212 12.62 -9.00 13.97
C ASN A 212 12.16 -10.27 14.69
N LYS A 213 10.89 -10.35 15.06
CA LYS A 213 10.31 -11.51 15.76
C LYS A 213 9.51 -12.37 14.78
N ASN A 214 9.61 -13.69 14.92
CA ASN A 214 8.89 -14.64 14.07
C ASN A 214 7.45 -14.87 14.56
N TYR A 215 6.58 -13.88 14.42
CA TYR A 215 5.15 -14.06 14.75
C TYR A 215 4.45 -14.92 13.70
N SER A 216 3.63 -15.86 14.17
CA SER A 216 2.74 -16.63 13.30
C SER A 216 1.42 -15.90 13.12
N HIS A 217 1.12 -15.50 11.88
CA HIS A 217 -0.16 -14.88 11.54
C HIS A 217 -1.36 -15.71 12.03
N GLU A 218 -1.34 -17.04 11.82
CA GLU A 218 -2.42 -17.93 12.23
C GLU A 218 -2.62 -17.96 13.76
N ALA A 219 -1.53 -17.89 14.54
CA ALA A 219 -1.64 -17.83 15.99
C ALA A 219 -2.29 -16.53 16.46
N ILE A 220 -1.96 -15.40 15.83
CA ILE A 220 -2.52 -14.07 16.14
C ILE A 220 -3.97 -13.97 15.68
N LYS A 221 -4.28 -14.45 14.48
CA LYS A 221 -5.63 -14.56 13.94
C LYS A 221 -6.55 -15.35 14.89
N ARG A 222 -6.06 -16.45 15.47
CA ARG A 222 -6.82 -17.19 16.49
C ARG A 222 -7.07 -16.35 17.75
N GLN A 223 -6.11 -15.57 18.22
CA GLN A 223 -6.31 -14.66 19.35
C GLN A 223 -7.31 -13.55 19.04
N LEU A 224 -7.26 -12.98 17.82
CA LEU A 224 -8.24 -12.00 17.35
C LEU A 224 -9.66 -12.59 17.34
N LYS A 225 -9.82 -13.81 16.80
CA LYS A 225 -11.11 -14.50 16.80
C LYS A 225 -11.61 -14.80 18.21
N GLN A 226 -10.73 -15.19 19.13
CA GLN A 226 -11.11 -15.40 20.52
C GLN A 226 -11.60 -14.11 21.16
N ARG A 227 -10.93 -12.99 20.87
CA ARG A 227 -11.24 -11.67 21.44
C ARG A 227 -12.53 -11.06 20.89
N TYR A 228 -12.76 -11.15 19.58
CA TYR A 228 -13.85 -10.42 18.91
C TYR A 228 -15.01 -11.30 18.47
N CYS A 229 -14.79 -12.60 18.29
CA CYS A 229 -15.80 -13.56 17.82
C CYS A 229 -16.26 -14.54 18.91
N GLY A 230 -15.57 -14.57 20.06
CA GLY A 230 -15.83 -15.54 21.14
C GLY A 230 -15.51 -16.98 20.74
N ARG A 231 -14.60 -17.19 19.77
CA ARG A 231 -14.20 -18.50 19.23
C ARG A 231 -12.70 -18.59 19.05
#